data_AF-A0A1I4CZC8-F1
#
_entry.id   AF-A0A1I4CZC8-F1
#
_cell.length_a   1.000
_cell.length_b   1.000
_cell.length_c   1.000
_cell.angle_alpha   90.00
_cell.angle_beta   90.00
_cell.angle_gamma   90.00
#
_symmetry.space_group_name_H-M   'P 1'
#
loop_
_entity.id
_entity.type
_entity.pdbx_description
1 polymer ?
#
loop_
_entity_poly.entity_id
_entity_poly.type
_entity_poly.pdbx_seq_one_letter_code
_entity_poly.pdbx_strand_id
1 'polypeptide(L)'
;MSSVLDWVAANAARYGFDPGKILARGVSTGGYYAFRAAHTHAGRLFAVVAQGGGAHHLFDAEWISAQNRMECPFALVRGNPGHMGNPGAEEIIYDWLDDPVGGRR
;
A
#
# COMPACT_ATOMS: atom_id res chain seq x y z
N MET A 1 8.96 -16.23 -9.83
CA MET A 1 8.78 -14.77 -9.79
C MET A 1 7.73 -14.48 -8.74
N SER A 2 8.08 -13.86 -7.61
CA SER A 2 7.11 -13.64 -6.52
C SER A 2 6.86 -12.16 -6.21
N SER A 3 7.62 -11.23 -6.80
CA SER A 3 7.42 -9.79 -6.61
C SER A 3 7.44 -8.99 -7.91
N VAL A 4 6.84 -7.78 -7.89
CA VAL A 4 6.89 -6.85 -9.03
C VAL A 4 8.33 -6.44 -9.39
N LEU A 5 9.21 -6.38 -8.39
CA LEU A 5 10.62 -6.04 -8.59
C LEU A 5 11.36 -7.16 -9.35
N ASP A 6 10.98 -8.42 -9.15
CA ASP A 6 11.55 -9.54 -9.91
C ASP A 6 11.08 -9.51 -11.36
N TRP A 7 9.81 -9.15 -11.57
CA TRP A 7 9.26 -8.98 -12.91
C TRP A 7 9.97 -7.84 -13.66
N VAL A 8 10.18 -6.69 -13.02
CA VAL A 8 10.91 -5.55 -13.62
C VAL A 8 12.33 -5.97 -14.00
N ALA A 9 13.05 -6.65 -13.10
CA ALA A 9 14.40 -7.13 -13.37
C ALA A 9 14.45 -8.13 -14.53
N ALA A 10 13.54 -9.10 -14.56
CA ALA A 10 13.51 -10.12 -15.60
C ALA A 10 13.10 -9.58 -16.97
N ASN A 11 12.36 -8.47 -17.01
CA ASN A 11 11.94 -7.83 -18.26
C ASN A 11 12.79 -6.60 -18.62
N ALA A 12 13.87 -6.32 -17.88
CA ALA A 12 14.68 -5.12 -18.07
C ALA A 12 15.24 -5.02 -19.49
N ALA A 13 15.79 -6.10 -20.04
CA ALA A 13 16.31 -6.13 -21.41
C ALA A 13 15.21 -5.93 -22.47
N ARG A 14 14.01 -6.48 -22.23
CA ARG A 14 12.88 -6.40 -23.16
C ARG A 14 12.35 -4.97 -23.29
N TYR A 15 12.26 -4.24 -22.18
CA TYR A 15 11.67 -2.90 -22.14
C TYR A 15 12.69 -1.77 -21.96
N GLY A 16 13.99 -2.09 -21.89
CA GLY A 16 15.04 -1.10 -21.69
C GLY A 16 15.02 -0.45 -20.30
N PHE A 17 14.56 -1.16 -19.27
CA PHE A 17 14.60 -0.63 -17.90
C PHE A 17 16.03 -0.65 -17.35
N ASP A 18 16.37 0.35 -16.55
CA ASP A 18 17.57 0.38 -15.72
C ASP A 18 17.21 -0.15 -14.32
N PRO A 19 17.60 -1.38 -13.95
CA PRO A 19 17.28 -1.94 -12.64
C PRO A 19 17.93 -1.17 -11.48
N GLY A 20 18.95 -0.34 -11.74
CA GLY A 20 19.57 0.54 -10.74
C GLY A 20 18.81 1.84 -10.50
N LYS A 21 17.77 2.15 -11.29
CA LYS A 21 16.97 3.39 -11.21
C LYS A 21 15.48 3.12 -11.00
N ILE A 22 15.17 2.21 -10.08
CA ILE A 22 13.80 1.90 -9.71
C ILE A 22 13.36 2.83 -8.57
N LEU A 23 12.29 3.58 -8.77
CA LEU A 23 11.67 4.42 -7.74
C LEU A 23 10.32 3.85 -7.31
N ALA A 24 10.02 3.88 -6.01
CA ALA A 24 8.69 3.54 -5.50
C ALA A 24 7.98 4.79 -4.97
N ARG A 25 6.69 4.94 -5.27
CA ARG A 25 5.85 6.01 -4.71
C ARG A 25 4.63 5.40 -4.02
N GLY A 26 4.46 5.71 -2.74
CA GLY A 26 3.30 5.35 -1.94
C GLY A 26 2.45 6.57 -1.60
N VAL A 27 1.13 6.46 -1.76
CA VAL A 27 0.14 7.48 -1.36
C VAL A 27 -0.86 6.86 -0.40
N SER A 28 -1.36 7.65 0.57
CA SER A 28 -2.28 7.15 1.59
C SER A 28 -1.62 6.00 2.37
N THR A 29 -2.33 4.92 2.69
CA THR A 29 -1.76 3.71 3.32
C THR A 29 -0.57 3.14 2.54
N GLY A 30 -0.49 3.36 1.23
CA GLY A 30 0.68 3.00 0.41
C GLY A 30 1.98 3.67 0.85
N GLY A 31 1.93 4.83 1.52
CA GLY A 31 3.10 5.50 2.08
C GLY A 31 3.79 4.67 3.17
N TYR A 32 3.03 3.96 4.02
CA TYR A 32 3.59 3.04 5.01
C TYR A 32 4.39 1.90 4.34
N TYR A 33 3.79 1.27 3.33
CA TYR A 33 4.45 0.20 2.59
C TYR A 33 5.65 0.69 1.79
N ALA A 34 5.60 1.93 1.29
CA ALA A 34 6.74 2.57 0.64
C ALA A 34 7.91 2.72 1.63
N PHE A 35 7.69 3.26 2.85
CA PHE A 35 8.71 3.29 3.90
C PHE A 35 9.27 1.90 4.19
N ARG A 36 8.41 0.90 4.38
CA ARG A 36 8.84 -0.48 4.66
C ARG A 36 9.68 -1.03 3.51
N ALA A 37 9.31 -0.77 2.26
CA ALA A 37 10.05 -1.20 1.07
C ALA A 37 11.43 -0.54 0.99
N ALA A 38 11.56 0.75 1.37
CA ALA A 38 12.84 1.44 1.41
C ALA A 38 13.85 0.74 2.34
N HIS A 39 13.39 0.17 3.46
CA HIS A 39 14.25 -0.55 4.40
C HIS A 39 14.47 -2.02 4.01
N THR A 40 13.41 -2.73 3.62
CA THR A 40 13.48 -4.17 3.37
C THR A 40 14.04 -4.52 1.99
N HIS A 41 14.00 -3.58 1.04
CA HIS A 41 14.45 -3.76 -0.33
C HIS A 41 15.40 -2.63 -0.77
N ALA A 42 16.14 -2.05 0.17
CA ALA A 42 17.05 -0.92 -0.07
C ALA A 42 18.02 -1.16 -1.24
N GLY A 43 18.56 -2.38 -1.37
CA GLY A 43 19.47 -2.74 -2.45
C GLY A 43 18.82 -2.86 -3.84
N ARG A 44 17.50 -2.71 -3.95
CA ARG A 44 16.73 -2.85 -5.19
C ARG A 44 16.00 -1.57 -5.60
N LEU A 45 16.03 -0.53 -4.76
CA LEU A 45 15.31 0.71 -4.96
C LEU A 45 16.30 1.87 -4.91
N PHE A 46 16.27 2.72 -5.93
CA PHE A 46 17.07 3.94 -5.98
C PHE A 46 16.53 5.00 -5.01
N ALA A 47 15.20 5.16 -4.97
CA ALA A 47 14.54 6.12 -4.10
C ALA A 47 13.09 5.72 -3.81
N VAL A 48 12.56 6.24 -2.71
CA VAL A 48 11.17 6.05 -2.32
C VAL A 48 10.53 7.37 -1.92
N VAL A 49 9.31 7.62 -2.38
CA VAL A 49 8.47 8.75 -2.00
C VAL A 49 7.23 8.24 -1.26
N ALA A 50 7.05 8.65 -0.01
CA ALA A 50 5.86 8.35 0.78
C ALA A 50 5.06 9.63 1.04
N GLN A 51 3.79 9.67 0.63
CA GLN A 51 2.93 10.84 0.77
C GLN A 51 1.65 10.49 1.54
N GLY A 52 1.51 11.08 2.74
CA GLY A 52 0.30 10.96 3.55
C GLY A 52 0.07 9.58 4.20
N GLY A 53 1.04 8.66 4.12
CA GLY A 53 1.00 7.39 4.83
C GLY A 53 1.64 7.52 6.21
N GLY A 54 0.96 6.99 7.22
CA GLY A 54 1.51 6.95 8.58
C GLY A 54 2.66 5.95 8.72
N ALA A 55 3.65 6.30 9.54
CA ALA A 55 4.84 5.46 9.76
C ALA A 55 4.80 4.68 11.09
N HIS A 56 4.11 5.21 12.10
CA HIS A 56 4.10 4.65 13.45
C HIS A 56 2.71 4.74 14.09
N HIS A 57 2.30 5.92 14.57
CA HIS A 57 1.08 6.12 15.36
C HIS A 57 -0.24 5.82 14.62
N LEU A 58 -0.22 5.72 13.30
CA LEU A 58 -1.40 5.35 12.49
C LEU A 58 -2.02 4.01 12.93
N PHE A 59 -1.20 3.12 13.49
CA PHE A 59 -1.62 1.79 13.89
C PHE A 59 -1.87 1.67 15.40
N ASP A 60 -1.73 2.77 16.16
CA ASP A 60 -1.99 2.76 17.60
C ASP A 60 -3.50 2.70 17.86
N ALA A 61 -3.89 1.92 18.88
CA ALA A 61 -5.30 1.76 19.25
C ALA A 61 -5.97 3.10 19.57
N GLU A 62 -5.24 4.02 20.20
CA GLU A 62 -5.72 5.38 20.49
C GLU A 62 -6.04 6.13 19.18
N TRP A 63 -5.11 6.12 18.23
CA TRP A 63 -5.29 6.78 16.93
C TRP A 63 -6.49 6.19 16.16
N ILE A 64 -6.59 4.85 16.11
CA ILE A 64 -7.68 4.08 15.46
C ILE A 64 -9.05 4.28 16.14
N SER A 65 -9.09 4.76 17.38
CA SER A 65 -10.32 5.09 18.08
C SER A 65 -10.79 6.54 17.87
N ALA A 66 -9.88 7.44 17.50
CA ALA A 66 -10.10 8.89 17.48
C ALA A 66 -10.16 9.53 16.08
N GLN A 67 -9.45 8.99 15.10
CA GLN A 67 -9.37 9.41 13.68
C GLN A 67 -10.70 9.78 13.00
N ASN A 68 -11.81 9.09 13.30
CA ASN A 68 -13.11 9.41 12.70
C ASN A 68 -13.69 10.75 13.20
N ARG A 69 -13.07 11.38 14.19
CA ARG A 69 -13.42 12.68 14.76
C ARG A 69 -12.37 13.76 14.48
N MET A 70 -11.31 13.41 13.74
CA MET A 70 -10.23 14.33 13.39
C MET A 70 -10.50 15.02 12.04
N GLU A 71 -9.48 15.61 11.42
CA GLU A 71 -9.61 16.44 10.21
C GLU A 71 -10.09 15.68 8.96
N CYS A 72 -10.05 14.34 8.97
CA CYS A 72 -10.44 13.56 7.80
C CYS A 72 -11.97 13.59 7.62
N PRO A 73 -12.51 14.14 6.51
CA PRO A 73 -13.95 14.29 6.32
C PRO A 73 -14.66 12.96 5.99
N PHE A 74 -13.93 11.84 5.99
CA PHE A 74 -14.44 10.50 5.76
C PHE A 74 -13.96 9.56 6.87
N ALA A 75 -14.84 8.65 7.28
CA ALA A 75 -14.49 7.63 8.27
C ALA A 75 -13.44 6.68 7.68
N LEU A 76 -12.24 6.69 8.27
CA LEU A 76 -11.11 5.84 7.86
C LEU A 76 -11.26 4.41 8.39
N VAL A 77 -12.15 4.21 9.37
CA VAL A 77 -12.48 2.91 9.93
C VAL A 77 -14.00 2.81 10.00
N ARG A 78 -14.60 1.99 9.13
CA ARG A 78 -16.04 1.64 9.17
C ARG A 78 -16.20 0.24 9.72
N GLY A 79 -16.57 0.10 11.00
CA GLY A 79 -17.02 -1.18 11.59
C GLY A 79 -16.02 -2.35 11.61
N ASN A 80 -14.90 -2.26 10.90
CA ASN A 80 -13.84 -3.26 10.82
C ASN A 80 -12.48 -2.52 10.69
N PRO A 81 -11.50 -2.74 11.58
CA PRO A 81 -10.19 -2.07 11.58
C PRO A 81 -9.29 -2.34 10.35
N GLY A 82 -9.80 -3.01 9.32
CA GLY A 82 -9.02 -3.50 8.17
C GLY A 82 -8.59 -2.48 7.11
N HIS A 83 -9.05 -1.23 7.15
CA HIS A 83 -8.70 -0.26 6.09
C HIS A 83 -7.29 0.35 6.26
N MET A 84 -6.73 0.27 7.47
CA MET A 84 -5.45 0.86 7.87
C MET A 84 -4.48 -0.20 8.38
N GLY A 85 -4.26 -1.28 7.63
CA GLY A 85 -3.15 -2.23 7.88
C GLY A 85 -3.47 -3.53 8.61
N ASN A 86 -4.74 -3.91 8.74
CA ASN A 86 -5.18 -5.28 9.09
C ASN A 86 -5.88 -5.88 7.83
N PRO A 87 -6.06 -7.19 7.62
CA PRO A 87 -6.25 -7.86 6.31
C PRO A 87 -7.55 -7.54 5.56
N GLY A 88 -8.28 -6.47 5.91
CA GLY A 88 -9.50 -6.05 5.22
C GLY A 88 -9.26 -5.53 3.79
N ALA A 89 -8.04 -5.11 3.43
CA ALA A 89 -7.74 -4.79 2.04
C ALA A 89 -7.67 -6.05 1.16
N GLU A 90 -7.26 -7.18 1.72
CA GLU A 90 -7.21 -8.47 1.01
C GLU A 90 -8.63 -8.98 0.76
N GLU A 91 -9.52 -8.91 1.77
CA GLU A 91 -10.95 -9.21 1.61
C GLU A 91 -11.63 -8.34 0.54
N ILE A 92 -11.38 -7.02 0.51
CA ILE A 92 -11.93 -6.13 -0.52
C ILE A 92 -11.38 -6.47 -1.92
N ILE A 93 -10.12 -6.89 -2.02
CA ILE A 93 -9.51 -7.32 -3.29
C ILE A 93 -10.06 -8.69 -3.71
N TYR A 94 -10.28 -9.62 -2.79
CA TYR A 94 -10.89 -10.92 -3.08
C TYR A 94 -12.37 -10.76 -3.48
N ASP A 95 -13.15 -9.95 -2.77
CA ASP A 95 -14.52 -9.61 -3.16
C ASP A 95 -14.58 -8.98 -4.56
N TRP A 96 -13.61 -8.12 -4.90
CA TRP A 96 -13.52 -7.50 -6.23
C TRP A 96 -13.06 -8.46 -7.33
N LEU A 97 -12.20 -9.44 -6.99
CA LEU A 97 -11.79 -10.52 -7.90
C LEU A 97 -12.89 -11.56 -8.11
N ASP A 98 -13.72 -11.79 -7.09
CA ASP A 98 -14.82 -12.74 -7.10
C ASP A 98 -16.12 -12.16 -7.70
N ASP A 99 -16.30 -10.82 -7.69
CA ASP A 99 -17.32 -10.11 -8.49
C ASP A 99 -16.73 -8.92 -9.27
N PRO A 100 -16.12 -9.17 -10.45
CA PRO A 100 -15.53 -8.11 -11.27
C PRO A 100 -16.57 -7.19 -11.95
N VAL A 101 -17.88 -7.46 -11.81
CA VAL A 101 -18.95 -6.75 -12.54
C VAL A 101 -20.16 -6.46 -11.63
N GLY A 102 -19.93 -5.84 -10.47
CA GLY A 102 -20.92 -5.05 -9.70
C GLY A 102 -22.39 -5.47 -9.85
N GLY A 103 -22.69 -6.74 -9.54
CA GLY A 103 -23.91 -7.39 -9.97
C GLY A 103 -24.89 -7.66 -8.83
N ARG A 104 -25.58 -6.62 -8.35
CA ARG A 104 -26.80 -6.64 -7.50
C ARG A 104 -26.66 -7.24 -6.09
N ARG A 105 -26.98 -6.41 -5.08
CA ARG A 105 -28.27 -6.49 -4.36
C ARG A 105 -28.79 -5.10 -4.04
#